data_AF-A0A2E2WEG0-F1
#
_entry.id   AF-A0A2E2WEG0-F1
#
_cell.length_a   1.000
_cell.length_b   1.000
_cell.length_c   1.000
_cell.angle_alpha   90.00
_cell.angle_beta   90.00
_cell.angle_gamma   90.00
#
_symmetry.space_group_name_H-M   'P 1'
#
loop_
_entity.id
_entity.type
_entity.pdbx_description
1 polymer ?
#
loop_
_entity_poly.entity_id
_entity_poly.type
_entity_poly.pdbx_seq_one_letter_code
_entity_poly.pdbx_strand_id
1 'polypeptide(L)'
;MPETIQPVIDLAKADRELIQLRGQIRTLDEQIGIARSEHDRQLDIVQGKEQHEGVLAVQGRELRGKLELQDAFIAKLEQQVPRIRNEKEFVASKKQLEEARKHRSIIEEQVLEL
;
A
#
# COMPACT_ATOMS: atom_id res chain seq x y z
N MET A 1 -10.94 79.67 2.81
CA MET A 1 -11.23 78.59 1.84
C MET A 1 -11.49 77.34 2.68
N PRO A 2 -12.68 76.71 2.67
CA PRO A 2 -12.81 75.43 3.33
C PRO A 2 -12.01 74.44 2.48
N GLU A 3 -10.86 74.01 2.98
CA GLU A 3 -10.09 72.94 2.34
C GLU A 3 -11.00 71.71 2.30
N THR A 4 -11.32 71.27 1.08
CA THR A 4 -12.19 70.13 0.85
C THR A 4 -11.59 68.90 1.53
N ILE A 5 -12.20 68.41 2.61
CA ILE A 5 -11.73 67.24 3.37
C ILE A 5 -11.89 65.91 2.63
N GLN A 6 -12.51 65.93 1.44
CA GLN A 6 -12.82 64.76 0.63
C GLN A 6 -11.60 63.88 0.28
N PRO A 7 -10.43 64.42 -0.12
CA PRO A 7 -9.25 63.60 -0.41
C PRO A 7 -8.75 62.83 0.82
N VAL A 8 -8.90 63.39 2.02
CA VAL A 8 -8.52 62.73 3.28
C VAL A 8 -9.49 61.59 3.60
N ILE A 9 -10.78 61.79 3.35
CA ILE A 9 -11.81 60.75 3.51
C ILE A 9 -11.57 59.59 2.54
N ASP A 10 -11.25 59.88 1.27
CA ASP A 10 -11.01 58.85 0.25
C ASP A 10 -9.71 58.10 0.52
N LEU A 11 -8.67 58.77 1.02
CA LEU A 11 -7.45 58.13 1.49
C LEU A 11 -7.72 57.18 2.67
N ALA A 12 -8.53 57.60 3.65
CA ALA A 12 -8.88 56.76 4.80
C ALA A 12 -9.70 55.52 4.40
N LYS A 13 -10.56 55.63 3.38
CA LYS A 13 -11.29 54.48 2.82
C LYS A 13 -10.33 53.50 2.14
N ALA A 14 -9.45 53.99 1.28
CA ALA A 14 -8.45 53.17 0.61
C ALA A 14 -7.52 52.46 1.60
N ASP A 15 -7.10 53.15 2.68
CA ASP A 15 -6.27 52.56 3.72
C ASP A 15 -7.01 51.43 4.47
N ARG A 16 -8.31 51.63 4.77
CA ARG A 16 -9.16 50.58 5.35
C ARG A 16 -9.28 49.36 4.44
N GLU A 17 -9.50 49.58 3.13
CA GLU A 17 -9.56 48.50 2.15
C GLU A 17 -8.24 47.73 2.06
N LEU A 18 -7.10 48.43 2.07
CA LEU A 18 -5.77 47.81 2.09
C LEU A 18 -5.54 46.96 3.34
N ILE A 19 -5.98 47.42 4.51
CA ILE A 19 -5.90 46.64 5.76
C ILE A 19 -6.74 45.37 5.65
N GLN A 20 -7.96 45.46 5.10
CA GLN A 20 -8.82 44.29 4.90
C GLN A 20 -8.22 43.29 3.92
N LEU A 21 -7.73 43.75 2.77
CA LEU A 21 -7.08 42.89 1.78
C LEU A 21 -5.84 42.21 2.35
N ARG A 22 -5.01 42.92 3.12
CA ARG A 22 -3.86 42.32 3.82
C ARG A 22 -4.28 41.24 4.82
N GLY A 23 -5.40 41.43 5.53
CA GLY A 23 -5.97 40.41 6.40
C GLY A 23 -6.40 39.16 5.62
N GLN A 24 -7.11 39.36 4.51
CA GLN A 24 -7.55 38.26 3.64
C GLN A 24 -6.37 37.48 3.04
N ILE A 25 -5.33 38.17 2.58
CA ILE A 25 -4.11 37.54 2.06
C ILE A 25 -3.49 36.64 3.12
N ARG A 26 -3.35 37.10 4.37
CA ARG A 26 -2.80 36.29 5.46
C ARG A 26 -3.62 35.03 5.71
N THR A 27 -4.95 35.14 5.75
CA THR A 27 -5.83 33.98 5.93
C THR A 27 -5.72 32.99 4.76
N LEU A 28 -5.61 33.47 3.53
CA LEU A 28 -5.39 32.61 2.36
C LEU A 28 -4.02 31.93 2.41
N ASP A 29 -2.96 32.63 2.82
CA ASP A 29 -1.63 32.05 2.99
C ASP A 29 -1.63 30.95 4.06
N GLU A 30 -2.33 31.15 5.17
CA GLU A 30 -2.52 30.13 6.21
C GLU A 30 -3.27 28.91 5.67
N GLN A 31 -4.36 29.11 4.92
CA GLN A 31 -5.10 28.01 4.30
C GLN A 31 -4.26 27.23 3.28
N ILE A 32 -3.46 27.93 2.47
CA ILE A 32 -2.53 27.30 1.53
C ILE A 32 -1.47 26.48 2.30
N GLY A 33 -0.94 27.01 3.41
CA GLY A 33 0.00 26.30 4.27
C GLY A 33 -0.56 25.00 4.84
N ILE A 34 -1.81 25.03 5.32
CA ILE A 34 -2.52 23.86 5.83
C ILE A 34 -2.74 22.85 4.70
N ALA A 35 -3.30 23.28 3.56
CA ALA A 35 -3.58 22.40 2.44
C ALA A 35 -2.33 21.72 1.88
N ARG A 36 -1.19 22.44 1.81
CA ARG A 36 0.10 21.84 1.43
C ARG A 36 0.56 20.80 2.43
N SER A 37 0.47 21.09 3.72
CA SER A 37 0.87 20.15 4.77
C SER A 37 0.02 18.87 4.76
N GLU A 38 -1.28 19.00 4.47
CA GLU A 38 -2.18 17.86 4.31
C GLU A 38 -1.88 17.04 3.06
N HIS A 39 -1.62 17.72 1.93
CA HIS A 39 -1.21 17.08 0.69
C HIS A 39 0.08 16.28 0.87
N ASP A 40 1.10 16.86 1.50
CA ASP A 40 2.39 16.19 1.72
C ASP A 40 2.21 14.94 2.60
N ARG A 41 1.40 15.03 3.67
CA ARG A 41 1.05 13.86 4.49
C ARG A 41 0.34 12.77 3.68
N GLN A 42 -0.60 13.14 2.80
CA GLN A 42 -1.30 12.18 1.96
C GLN A 42 -0.35 11.53 0.94
N LEU A 43 0.57 12.30 0.38
CA LEU A 43 1.58 11.79 -0.54
C LEU A 43 2.47 10.75 0.14
N ASP A 44 2.94 11.03 1.37
CA ASP A 44 3.74 10.09 2.17
C ASP A 44 2.96 8.79 2.43
N ILE A 45 1.67 8.88 2.76
CA ILE A 45 0.80 7.71 2.97
C ILE A 45 0.66 6.89 1.69
N VAL A 46 0.44 7.54 0.55
CA VAL A 46 0.31 6.85 -0.75
C VAL A 46 1.61 6.13 -1.10
N GLN A 47 2.76 6.81 -0.98
CA GLN A 47 4.06 6.20 -1.23
C GLN A 47 4.32 5.01 -0.29
N GLY A 48 3.97 5.12 0.98
CA GLY A 48 4.07 4.02 1.94
C GLY A 48 3.20 2.82 1.55
N LYS A 49 1.98 3.05 1.05
CA LYS A 49 1.10 1.99 0.55
C LYS A 49 1.64 1.33 -0.71
N GLU A 50 2.12 2.10 -1.68
CA GLU A 50 2.71 1.58 -2.91
C GLU A 50 3.94 0.69 -2.63
N GLN A 51 4.80 1.10 -1.68
CA GLN A 51 5.92 0.29 -1.23
C GLN A 51 5.45 -1.03 -0.61
N HIS A 52 4.43 -0.97 0.26
CA HIS A 52 3.86 -2.16 0.88
C HIS A 52 3.24 -3.10 -0.15
N GLU A 53 2.47 -2.58 -1.11
CA GLU A 53 1.93 -3.37 -2.22
C GLU A 53 3.04 -4.03 -3.04
N GLY A 54 4.14 -3.31 -3.29
CA GLY A 54 5.32 -3.87 -3.95
C GLY A 54 5.92 -5.07 -3.20
N VAL A 55 6.01 -4.99 -1.88
CA VAL A 55 6.47 -6.10 -1.02
C VAL A 55 5.51 -7.29 -1.10
N LEU A 56 4.20 -7.06 -0.96
CA LEU A 56 3.18 -8.11 -1.04
C LEU A 56 3.19 -8.78 -2.43
N ALA A 57 3.39 -8.01 -3.51
CA ALA A 57 3.47 -8.54 -4.86
C ALA A 57 4.70 -9.45 -5.07
N VAL A 58 5.82 -9.15 -4.41
CA VAL A 58 7.01 -10.04 -4.41
C VAL A 58 6.72 -11.30 -3.61
N GLN A 59 6.22 -11.16 -2.37
CA GLN A 59 5.88 -12.30 -1.51
C GLN A 59 4.87 -13.25 -2.16
N GLY A 60 3.81 -12.69 -2.78
CA GLY A 60 2.81 -13.47 -3.51
C GLY A 60 3.38 -14.20 -4.73
N ARG A 61 4.37 -13.62 -5.43
CA ARG A 61 5.08 -14.33 -6.52
C ARG A 61 5.91 -15.48 -5.98
N GLU A 62 6.63 -15.28 -4.89
CA GLU A 62 7.45 -16.32 -4.27
C GLU A 62 6.59 -17.50 -3.78
N LEU A 63 5.48 -17.22 -3.10
CA LEU A 63 4.57 -18.28 -2.63
C LEU A 63 3.93 -19.06 -3.78
N ARG A 64 3.50 -18.37 -4.85
CA ARG A 64 3.01 -19.06 -6.06
C ARG A 64 4.07 -19.98 -6.67
N GLY A 65 5.31 -19.51 -6.76
CA GLY A 65 6.42 -20.34 -7.22
C GLY A 65 6.68 -21.56 -6.33
N LYS A 66 6.58 -21.41 -4.99
CA LYS A 66 6.66 -22.54 -4.06
C LYS A 66 5.52 -23.55 -4.27
N LEU A 67 4.30 -23.05 -4.52
CA LEU A 67 3.12 -23.87 -4.81
C LEU A 67 3.31 -24.71 -6.08
N GLU A 68 3.78 -24.10 -7.17
CA GLU A 68 4.06 -24.80 -8.43
C GLU A 68 5.12 -25.90 -8.26
N LEU A 69 6.19 -25.62 -7.52
CA LEU A 69 7.22 -26.61 -7.22
C LEU A 69 6.66 -27.77 -6.36
N GLN A 70 5.82 -27.45 -5.39
CA GLN A 70 5.17 -28.43 -4.53
C GLN A 70 4.20 -29.32 -5.33
N ASP A 71 3.43 -28.74 -6.25
CA ASP A 71 2.54 -29.46 -7.16
C ASP A 71 3.30 -30.43 -8.07
N ALA A 72 4.40 -29.95 -8.67
CA ALA A 72 5.27 -30.79 -9.49
C ALA A 72 5.88 -31.94 -8.68
N PHE A 73 6.22 -31.70 -7.42
CA PHE A 73 6.75 -32.72 -6.52
C PHE A 73 5.68 -33.76 -6.14
N ILE A 74 4.47 -33.32 -5.78
CA ILE A 74 3.32 -34.19 -5.49
C ILE A 74 3.01 -35.05 -6.71
N ALA A 75 2.94 -34.47 -7.91
CA ALA A 75 2.65 -35.22 -9.13
C ALA A 75 3.68 -36.34 -9.38
N LYS A 76 4.96 -36.10 -9.10
CA LYS A 76 6.00 -37.14 -9.18
C LYS A 76 5.77 -38.25 -8.17
N LEU A 77 5.47 -37.91 -6.92
CA LEU A 77 5.18 -38.89 -5.87
C LEU A 77 3.93 -39.71 -6.19
N GLU A 78 2.86 -39.09 -6.68
CA GLU A 78 1.62 -39.76 -7.09
C GLU A 78 1.85 -40.80 -8.20
N GLN A 79 2.79 -40.55 -9.10
CA GLN A 79 3.17 -41.52 -10.14
C GLN A 79 4.07 -42.64 -9.61
N GLN A 80 4.97 -42.32 -8.67
CA GLN A 80 5.97 -43.27 -8.17
C GLN A 80 5.42 -44.22 -7.11
N VAL A 81 4.68 -43.70 -6.12
CA VAL A 81 4.19 -44.47 -4.95
C VAL A 81 3.46 -45.75 -5.35
N PRO A 82 2.51 -45.76 -6.31
CA PRO A 82 1.79 -46.98 -6.69
C PRO A 82 2.67 -48.05 -7.36
N ARG A 83 3.86 -47.69 -7.85
CA ARG A 83 4.78 -48.58 -8.56
C ARG A 83 5.80 -49.25 -7.63
N ILE A 84 5.86 -48.83 -6.36
CA ILE A 84 6.80 -49.38 -5.38
C ILE A 84 6.33 -50.75 -4.93
N ARG A 85 7.22 -51.75 -5.02
CA ARG A 85 6.94 -53.13 -4.61
C ARG A 85 7.46 -53.47 -3.21
N ASN A 86 8.45 -52.72 -2.73
CA ASN A 86 9.00 -52.89 -1.39
C ASN A 86 8.08 -52.21 -0.38
N GLU A 87 7.51 -52.99 0.54
CA GLU A 87 6.56 -52.50 1.54
C GLU A 87 7.10 -51.35 2.39
N LYS A 88 8.37 -51.43 2.82
CA LYS A 88 8.98 -50.38 3.65
C LYS A 88 9.13 -49.07 2.88
N GLU A 89 9.56 -49.16 1.62
CA GLU A 89 9.69 -48.00 0.73
C GLU A 89 8.33 -47.43 0.35
N PHE A 90 7.31 -48.29 0.18
CA PHE A 90 5.95 -47.88 -0.13
C PHE A 90 5.36 -47.05 1.01
N VAL A 91 5.44 -47.56 2.25
CA VAL A 91 4.94 -46.84 3.43
C VAL A 91 5.67 -45.50 3.62
N ALA A 92 6.99 -45.48 3.46
CA ALA A 92 7.78 -44.24 3.57
C ALA A 92 7.38 -43.21 2.49
N SER A 93 7.26 -43.63 1.24
CA SER A 93 6.93 -42.74 0.12
C SER A 93 5.48 -42.26 0.18
N LYS A 94 4.55 -43.10 0.68
CA LYS A 94 3.17 -42.71 0.94
C LYS A 94 3.10 -41.63 2.02
N LYS A 95 3.86 -41.77 3.11
CA LYS A 95 3.95 -40.75 4.16
C LYS A 95 4.50 -39.43 3.61
N GLN A 96 5.53 -39.51 2.77
CA GLN A 96 6.11 -38.33 2.11
C GLN A 96 5.09 -37.62 1.21
N LEU A 97 4.24 -38.35 0.49
CA LEU A 97 3.15 -37.78 -0.31
C LEU A 97 2.10 -37.07 0.56
N GLU A 98 1.72 -37.65 1.69
CA GLU A 98 0.78 -37.02 2.64
C GLU A 98 1.37 -35.74 3.25
N GLU A 99 2.64 -35.78 3.66
CA GLU A 99 3.37 -34.60 4.18
C GLU A 99 3.49 -33.52 3.09
N ALA A 100 3.78 -33.91 1.84
CA ALA A 100 3.84 -32.99 0.71
C ALA A 100 2.49 -32.29 0.46
N ARG A 101 1.37 -33.01 0.54
CA ARG A 101 0.02 -32.42 0.42
C ARG A 101 -0.32 -31.48 1.57
N LYS A 102 0.09 -31.80 2.80
CA LYS A 102 -0.06 -30.89 3.94
C LYS A 102 0.73 -29.60 3.76
N HIS A 103 1.99 -29.70 3.34
CA HIS A 103 2.81 -28.52 3.06
C HIS A 103 2.20 -27.64 1.97
N ARG A 104 1.64 -28.24 0.91
CA ARG A 104 0.89 -27.51 -0.11
C ARG A 104 -0.28 -26.72 0.48
N SER A 105 -1.09 -27.34 1.35
CA SER A 105 -2.22 -26.68 2.04
C SER A 105 -1.76 -25.47 2.86
N ILE A 106 -0.64 -25.59 3.57
CA ILE A 106 -0.07 -24.47 4.35
C ILE A 106 0.35 -23.31 3.42
N ILE A 107 0.96 -23.61 2.28
CA ILE A 107 1.34 -22.58 1.31
C ILE A 107 0.09 -21.92 0.71
N GLU A 108 -0.98 -22.67 0.45
CA GLU A 108 -2.26 -22.12 -0.02
C GLU A 108 -2.89 -21.16 1.00
N GLU A 109 -2.87 -21.52 2.29
CA GLU A 109 -3.32 -20.63 3.37
C GLU A 109 -2.49 -19.35 3.42
N GLN A 110 -1.16 -19.46 3.31
CA GLN A 110 -0.27 -18.29 3.28
C GLN A 110 -0.53 -17.38 2.07
N VAL A 111 -0.93 -17.93 0.92
CA VAL A 111 -1.31 -17.13 -0.26
C VAL A 111 -2.65 -16.42 -0.05
N LEU A 112 -3.58 -17.03 0.67
CA LEU A 112 -4.90 -16.43 0.97
C LEU A 112 -4.82 -15.30 2.00
N GLU A 113 -3.86 -15.38 2.92
CA GLU A 113 -3.62 -14.36 3.95
C GLU A 113 -2.84 -13.13 3.43
N LEU A 114 -2.28 -13.22 2.22
CA LEU A 114 -1.45 -12.21 1.56
C LEU A 114 -2.28 -11.21 0.74
#